data_AF-A0A7V9NY24-F1
#
_entry.id   AF-A0A7V9NY24-F1
#
_cell.length_a   1.000
_cell.length_b   1.000
_cell.length_c   1.000
_cell.angle_alpha   90.00
_cell.angle_beta   90.00
_cell.angle_gamma   90.00
#
_symmetry.space_group_name_H-M   'P 1'
#
loop_
_entity.id
_entity.type
_entity.pdbx_description
1 polymer ?
#
loop_
_entity_poly.entity_id
_entity_poly.type
_entity_poly.pdbx_seq_one_letter_code
_entity_poly.pdbx_strand_id
1 'polypeptide(L)'
;MKKKVSFLFWQKWLFYTSILFALFGISFALFGNNIFFRPYNQMLAKVFWNQSEIPSEVESFRAFIWGPLGATIACCYILLAYIAYYPFKRKERWAQKAIIAAFGIWVVLDSVVCIKFEVYFQIYLINAFSIIIKALPLIFTWNDFKEPNSKIST
;
A
#
# COMPACT_ATOMS: atom_id res chain seq x y z
N MET A 1 9.71 -25.27 15.52
CA MET A 1 10.11 -25.13 14.10
C MET A 1 9.00 -24.53 13.22
N LYS A 2 7.79 -25.11 13.16
CA LYS A 2 6.65 -24.63 12.34
C LYS A 2 6.31 -23.12 12.52
N LYS A 3 6.26 -22.62 13.76
CA LYS A 3 5.97 -21.20 14.05
C LYS A 3 7.02 -20.22 13.49
N LYS A 4 8.31 -20.59 13.56
CA LYS A 4 9.42 -19.79 13.00
C LYS A 4 9.35 -19.73 11.47
N VAL A 5 9.01 -20.85 10.83
CA VAL A 5 8.83 -20.93 9.36
C VAL A 5 7.64 -20.08 8.93
N SER A 6 6.51 -20.16 9.63
CA SER A 6 5.32 -19.34 9.35
C SER A 6 5.62 -17.84 9.47
N PHE A 7 6.28 -17.41 10.55
CA PHE A 7 6.67 -15.99 10.71
C PHE A 7 7.56 -15.49 9.57
N LEU A 8 8.58 -16.26 9.21
CA LEU A 8 9.49 -15.89 8.12
C LEU A 8 8.79 -15.82 6.76
N PHE A 9 7.80 -16.69 6.52
CA PHE A 9 6.98 -16.61 5.32
C PHE A 9 6.24 -15.27 5.26
N TRP A 10 5.53 -14.88 6.31
CA TRP A 10 4.78 -13.62 6.35
C TRP A 10 5.67 -12.38 6.32
N GLN A 11 6.83 -12.44 6.97
CA GLN A 11 7.84 -11.38 6.88
C GLN A 11 8.36 -11.22 5.44
N LYS A 12 8.70 -12.32 4.77
CA LYS A 12 9.13 -12.30 3.36
C LYS A 12 8.01 -11.84 2.43
N TRP A 13 6.78 -12.29 2.64
CA TRP A 13 5.60 -11.83 1.91
C TRP A 13 5.48 -10.30 1.99
N LEU A 14 5.54 -9.74 3.21
CA LEU A 14 5.45 -8.31 3.42
C LEU A 14 6.60 -7.57 2.72
N PHE A 15 7.83 -8.10 2.78
CA PHE A 15 8.98 -7.54 2.09
C PHE A 15 8.80 -7.54 0.56
N TYR A 16 8.61 -8.72 -0.06
CA TYR A 16 8.55 -8.84 -1.52
C TYR A 16 7.34 -8.12 -2.12
N THR A 17 6.18 -8.19 -1.47
CA THR A 17 5.01 -7.41 -1.92
C THR A 17 5.23 -5.92 -1.76
N SER A 18 6.09 -5.45 -0.85
CA SER A 18 6.40 -4.02 -0.75
C SER A 18 7.35 -3.60 -1.87
N ILE A 19 8.36 -4.42 -2.19
CA ILE A 19 9.20 -4.19 -3.37
C ILE A 19 8.36 -4.15 -4.66
N LEU A 20 7.42 -5.08 -4.83
CA LEU A 20 6.54 -5.10 -6.01
C LEU A 20 5.70 -3.82 -6.13
N PHE A 21 5.11 -3.34 -5.03
CA PHE A 21 4.33 -2.10 -5.03
C PHE A 21 5.22 -0.86 -5.22
N ALA A 22 6.46 -0.89 -4.74
CA ALA A 22 7.41 0.18 -5.01
C ALA A 22 7.73 0.28 -6.51
N LEU A 23 8.00 -0.87 -7.15
CA LEU A 23 8.19 -0.94 -8.60
C LEU A 23 6.96 -0.49 -9.36
N PHE A 24 5.76 -0.87 -8.90
CA PHE A 24 4.50 -0.36 -9.46
C PHE A 24 4.41 1.17 -9.35
N GLY A 25 4.77 1.75 -8.20
CA GLY A 25 4.82 3.21 -8.02
C GLY A 25 5.78 3.90 -8.99
N ILE A 26 6.97 3.35 -9.19
CA ILE A 26 7.94 3.85 -10.19
C ILE A 26 7.34 3.78 -11.59
N SER A 27 6.76 2.63 -11.97
CA SER A 27 6.12 2.46 -13.26
C SER A 27 4.94 3.42 -13.45
N PHE A 28 4.16 3.68 -12.41
CA PHE A 28 3.04 4.61 -12.45
C PHE A 28 3.51 6.06 -12.58
N ALA A 29 4.58 6.45 -11.87
CA ALA A 29 5.16 7.79 -11.95
C ALA A 29 5.69 8.13 -13.34
N LEU A 30 6.35 7.18 -14.00
CA LEU A 30 7.02 7.39 -15.29
C LEU A 30 6.12 7.06 -16.49
N PHE A 31 5.20 6.11 -16.32
CA PHE A 31 4.40 5.54 -17.43
C PHE A 31 2.90 5.49 -17.12
N GLY A 32 2.40 6.26 -16.15
CA GLY A 32 0.96 6.30 -15.81
C GLY A 32 0.04 6.57 -17.03
N ASN A 33 0.60 7.18 -18.08
CA ASN A 33 -0.10 7.54 -19.32
C ASN A 33 -0.12 6.47 -20.41
N ASN A 34 0.53 5.34 -20.16
CA ASN A 34 0.67 4.29 -21.13
C ASN A 34 -0.58 3.40 -21.18
N ILE A 35 -0.68 2.56 -22.22
CA ILE A 35 -1.79 1.64 -22.48
C ILE A 35 -2.08 0.70 -21.29
N PHE A 36 -1.08 0.38 -20.47
CA PHE A 36 -1.23 -0.44 -19.26
C PHE A 36 -2.19 0.16 -18.23
N PHE A 37 -2.27 1.48 -18.13
CA PHE A 37 -3.15 2.18 -17.19
C PHE A 37 -4.44 2.66 -17.85
N ARG A 38 -4.64 2.41 -19.15
CA ARG A 38 -5.84 2.81 -19.88
C ARG A 38 -7.13 2.34 -19.20
N PRO A 39 -7.28 1.09 -18.74
CA PRO A 39 -8.52 0.67 -18.06
C PRO A 39 -8.83 1.53 -16.82
N TYR A 40 -7.81 1.82 -16.01
CA TYR A 40 -7.94 2.68 -14.84
C TYR A 40 -8.36 4.10 -15.23
N ASN A 41 -7.72 4.66 -16.26
CA ASN A 41 -8.00 6.00 -16.77
C ASN A 41 -9.42 6.11 -17.34
N GLN A 42 -9.92 5.07 -18.00
CA GLN A 42 -11.29 5.00 -18.51
C GLN A 42 -12.32 4.98 -17.37
N MET A 43 -12.02 4.27 -16.27
CA MET A 43 -12.88 4.28 -15.09
C MET A 43 -12.93 5.67 -14.45
N LEU A 44 -11.80 6.37 -14.36
CA LEU A 44 -11.77 7.77 -13.91
C LEU A 44 -12.52 8.71 -14.86
N ALA A 45 -12.32 8.57 -16.17
CA ALA A 45 -13.02 9.35 -17.20
C ALA A 45 -14.54 9.24 -17.07
N LYS A 46 -15.02 8.03 -16.82
CA LYS A 46 -16.45 7.75 -16.64
C LYS A 46 -17.00 8.42 -15.38
N VAL A 47 -16.26 8.46 -14.28
CA VAL A 47 -16.72 9.09 -13.03
C VAL A 47 -16.70 10.62 -13.12
N PHE A 48 -15.59 11.20 -13.57
CA PHE A 48 -15.40 12.66 -13.50
C PHE A 48 -15.95 13.42 -14.72
N TRP A 49 -16.01 12.78 -15.88
CA TRP A 49 -16.44 13.43 -17.13
C TRP A 49 -17.59 12.70 -17.85
N ASN A 50 -18.02 11.52 -17.36
CA ASN A 50 -18.98 10.65 -18.03
C ASN A 50 -18.59 10.36 -19.51
N GLN A 51 -17.29 10.22 -19.75
CA GLN A 51 -16.69 9.97 -21.06
C GLN A 51 -15.88 8.68 -21.04
N SER A 52 -15.55 8.17 -22.23
CA SER A 52 -14.69 7.00 -22.37
C SER A 52 -13.21 7.32 -22.13
N GLU A 53 -12.78 8.57 -22.30
CA GLU A 53 -11.39 8.99 -22.16
C GLU A 53 -11.32 10.30 -21.37
N ILE A 54 -10.17 10.53 -20.72
CA ILE A 54 -9.95 11.77 -19.97
C ILE A 54 -9.73 12.91 -20.99
N PRO A 55 -10.39 14.07 -20.84
CA PRO A 55 -10.28 15.16 -21.80
C PRO A 55 -8.84 15.65 -21.97
N SER A 56 -8.47 16.03 -23.19
CA SER A 56 -7.10 16.43 -23.53
C SER A 56 -6.69 17.74 -22.84
N GLU A 57 -7.64 18.58 -22.43
CA GLU A 57 -7.41 19.85 -21.75
C GLU A 57 -6.76 19.67 -20.36
N VAL A 58 -6.97 18.52 -19.71
CA VAL A 58 -6.41 18.21 -18.39
C VAL A 58 -5.21 17.26 -18.44
N GLU A 59 -4.74 16.92 -19.65
CA GLU A 59 -3.72 15.90 -19.88
C GLU A 59 -2.40 16.21 -19.18
N SER A 60 -1.90 17.43 -19.35
CA SER A 60 -0.64 17.87 -18.72
C SER A 60 -0.74 17.87 -17.20
N PHE A 61 -1.88 18.31 -16.65
CA PHE A 61 -2.13 18.28 -15.21
C PHE A 61 -2.16 16.85 -14.69
N ARG A 62 -2.87 15.95 -15.38
CA ARG A 62 -2.95 14.54 -15.00
C ARG A 62 -1.58 13.85 -15.05
N ALA A 63 -0.83 14.04 -16.12
CA ALA A 63 0.53 13.50 -16.26
C ALA A 63 1.43 14.00 -15.14
N PHE A 64 1.33 15.29 -14.80
CA PHE A 64 2.01 15.84 -13.63
C PHE A 64 1.58 15.13 -12.34
N ILE A 65 0.28 14.97 -12.05
CA ILE A 65 -0.22 14.35 -10.80
C ILE A 65 0.28 12.92 -10.62
N TRP A 66 0.34 12.12 -11.68
CA TRP A 66 0.83 10.74 -11.57
C TRP A 66 2.29 10.63 -11.16
N GLY A 67 3.13 11.59 -11.55
CA GLY A 67 4.55 11.61 -11.18
C GLY A 67 4.75 11.57 -9.66
N PRO A 68 4.35 12.60 -8.91
CA PRO A 68 4.44 12.63 -7.45
C PRO A 68 3.63 11.52 -6.77
N LEU A 69 2.47 11.13 -7.31
CA LEU A 69 1.67 10.04 -6.73
C LEU A 69 2.43 8.72 -6.79
N GLY A 70 2.94 8.35 -7.96
CA GLY A 70 3.75 7.15 -8.14
C GLY A 70 5.06 7.20 -7.35
N ALA A 71 5.73 8.36 -7.31
CA ALA A 71 6.95 8.55 -6.51
C ALA A 71 6.69 8.38 -5.01
N THR A 72 5.56 8.87 -4.51
CA THR A 72 5.14 8.70 -3.11
C THR A 72 4.87 7.23 -2.80
N ILE A 73 4.14 6.53 -3.69
CA ILE A 73 3.93 5.07 -3.59
C ILE A 73 5.29 4.36 -3.52
N ALA A 74 6.21 4.66 -4.44
CA ALA A 74 7.54 4.06 -4.47
C ALA A 74 8.30 4.28 -3.15
N CYS A 75 8.36 5.52 -2.67
CA CYS A 75 9.03 5.90 -1.44
C CYS A 75 8.46 5.17 -0.22
N CYS A 76 7.14 5.22 -0.03
CA CYS A 76 6.47 4.58 1.10
C CYS A 76 6.70 3.06 1.12
N TYR A 77 6.65 2.41 -0.05
CA TYR A 77 6.82 0.96 -0.13
C TYR A 77 8.27 0.50 -0.05
N ILE A 78 9.24 1.30 -0.50
CA ILE A 78 10.66 1.07 -0.20
C ILE A 78 10.88 1.14 1.31
N LEU A 79 10.38 2.19 1.97
CA LEU A 79 10.47 2.32 3.42
C LEU A 79 9.84 1.13 4.14
N LEU A 80 8.65 0.70 3.71
CA LEU A 80 7.99 -0.48 4.26
C LEU A 80 8.81 -1.76 4.03
N ALA A 81 9.48 -1.91 2.89
CA ALA A 81 10.38 -3.05 2.66
C ALA A 81 11.55 -3.05 3.65
N TYR A 82 12.17 -1.91 3.94
CA TYR A 82 13.22 -1.79 4.96
C TYR A 82 12.69 -2.12 6.36
N ILE A 83 11.51 -1.60 6.74
CA ILE A 83 10.86 -1.93 8.01
C ILE A 83 10.58 -3.44 8.09
N ALA A 84 10.07 -4.04 7.01
CA ALA A 84 9.79 -5.48 6.94
C ALA A 84 11.06 -6.32 7.06
N TYR A 85 12.16 -5.89 6.44
CA TYR A 85 13.43 -6.64 6.40
C TYR A 85 14.20 -6.58 7.72
N TYR A 86 14.24 -5.42 8.35
CA TYR A 86 15.04 -5.19 9.56
C TYR A 86 14.18 -5.28 10.84
N PRO A 87 13.49 -4.22 11.31
CA PRO A 87 12.89 -4.23 12.64
C PRO A 87 11.68 -5.16 12.75
N PHE A 88 10.88 -5.34 11.70
CA PHE A 88 9.78 -6.32 11.71
C PHE A 88 10.31 -7.74 11.84
N LYS A 89 11.37 -8.10 11.11
CA LYS A 89 12.04 -9.41 11.21
C LYS A 89 12.66 -9.65 12.60
N ARG A 90 13.16 -8.59 13.25
CA ARG A 90 13.62 -8.60 14.65
C ARG A 90 12.48 -8.60 15.68
N LYS A 91 11.22 -8.61 15.22
CA LYS A 91 10.01 -8.62 16.05
C LYS A 91 9.87 -7.39 16.95
N GLU A 92 10.37 -6.26 16.48
CA GLU A 92 10.24 -4.99 17.20
C GLU A 92 8.81 -4.49 17.11
N ARG A 93 8.16 -4.30 18.27
CA ARG A 93 6.75 -3.89 18.35
C ARG A 93 6.45 -2.57 17.66
N TRP A 94 7.38 -1.61 17.70
CA TRP A 94 7.19 -0.32 17.05
C TRP A 94 7.05 -0.50 15.53
N ALA A 95 7.73 -1.47 14.92
CA ALA A 95 7.63 -1.72 13.48
C ALA A 95 6.22 -2.18 13.12
N GLN A 96 5.66 -3.14 13.86
CA GLN A 96 4.28 -3.58 13.65
C GLN A 96 3.29 -2.41 13.82
N LYS A 97 3.43 -1.62 14.89
CA LYS A 97 2.56 -0.46 15.17
C LYS A 97 2.69 0.62 14.10
N ALA A 98 3.90 0.92 13.64
CA ALA A 98 4.15 1.90 12.60
C ALA A 98 3.49 1.52 11.28
N ILE A 99 3.55 0.23 10.90
CA ILE A 99 2.87 -0.28 9.70
C ILE A 99 1.36 -0.13 9.83
N ILE A 100 0.78 -0.56 10.96
CA ILE A 100 -0.66 -0.45 11.21
C ILE A 100 -1.12 1.00 11.16
N ALA A 101 -0.40 1.90 11.84
CA ALA A 101 -0.76 3.31 11.93
C ALA A 101 -0.63 4.00 10.55
N ALA A 102 0.51 3.89 9.88
CA ALA A 102 0.74 4.55 8.60
C ALA A 102 -0.20 4.02 7.52
N PHE A 103 -0.34 2.69 7.42
CA PHE A 103 -1.23 2.08 6.42
C PHE A 103 -2.70 2.33 6.75
N GLY A 104 -3.09 2.29 8.03
CA GLY A 104 -4.45 2.59 8.46
C GLY A 104 -4.86 4.04 8.16
N ILE A 105 -3.98 5.01 8.44
CA ILE A 105 -4.22 6.43 8.11
C ILE A 105 -4.39 6.59 6.59
N TRP A 106 -3.49 5.99 5.79
CA TRP A 106 -3.60 6.05 4.33
C TRP A 106 -4.93 5.48 3.83
N VAL A 107 -5.33 4.29 4.28
CA VAL A 107 -6.62 3.67 3.89
C VAL A 107 -7.81 4.56 4.23
N VAL A 108 -7.83 5.15 5.43
CA VAL A 108 -8.95 6.00 5.86
C VAL A 108 -9.02 7.27 5.02
N LEU A 109 -7.91 7.99 4.87
CA LEU A 109 -7.88 9.24 4.12
C LEU A 109 -8.20 9.01 2.64
N ASP A 110 -7.62 8.00 2.02
CA ASP A 110 -7.88 7.66 0.61
C ASP A 110 -9.36 7.27 0.40
N SER A 111 -9.93 6.46 1.30
CA SER A 111 -11.33 6.06 1.22
C SER A 111 -12.30 7.24 1.39
N VAL A 112 -12.00 8.17 2.31
CA VAL A 112 -12.82 9.39 2.49
C VAL A 112 -12.83 10.23 1.21
N VAL A 113 -11.66 10.39 0.56
CA VAL A 113 -11.56 11.11 -0.71
C VAL A 113 -12.34 10.38 -1.82
N CYS A 114 -12.20 9.05 -1.92
CA CYS A 114 -12.92 8.26 -2.91
C CYS A 114 -14.44 8.36 -2.74
N ILE A 115 -14.94 8.34 -1.50
CA ILE A 115 -16.38 8.51 -1.21
C ILE A 115 -16.83 9.91 -1.64
N LYS A 116 -16.06 10.96 -1.28
CA LYS A 116 -16.40 12.36 -1.59
C LYS A 116 -16.52 12.62 -3.10
N PHE A 117 -15.71 11.95 -3.92
CA PHE A 117 -15.69 12.10 -5.37
C PHE A 117 -16.34 10.93 -6.12
N GLU A 118 -17.07 10.06 -5.42
CA GLU A 118 -17.79 8.90 -5.98
C GLU A 118 -16.90 7.89 -6.75
N VAL A 119 -15.60 7.84 -6.44
CA VAL A 119 -14.61 6.95 -7.06
C VAL A 119 -14.60 5.58 -6.35
N TYR A 120 -15.76 4.91 -6.27
CA TYR A 120 -15.91 3.69 -5.47
C TYR A 120 -15.02 2.53 -5.94
N PHE A 121 -14.75 2.44 -7.24
CA PHE A 121 -13.90 1.37 -7.75
C PHE A 121 -12.48 1.40 -7.16
N GLN A 122 -11.96 2.58 -6.79
CA GLN A 122 -10.65 2.72 -6.16
C GLN A 122 -10.65 2.11 -4.74
N ILE A 123 -11.76 2.27 -4.00
CA ILE A 123 -11.92 1.62 -2.69
C ILE A 123 -11.84 0.10 -2.82
N TYR A 124 -12.51 -0.48 -3.82
CA TYR A 124 -12.53 -1.93 -4.00
C TYR A 124 -11.24 -2.48 -4.62
N LEU A 125 -10.75 -1.88 -5.70
CA LEU A 125 -9.61 -2.40 -6.46
C LEU A 125 -8.27 -2.07 -5.82
N ILE A 126 -8.14 -0.90 -5.19
CA ILE A 126 -6.88 -0.44 -4.63
C ILE A 126 -6.86 -0.65 -3.11
N ASN A 127 -7.85 -0.12 -2.38
CA ASN A 127 -7.79 -0.13 -0.93
C ASN A 127 -8.04 -1.53 -0.37
N ALA A 128 -9.15 -2.18 -0.75
CA ALA A 128 -9.47 -3.52 -0.26
C ALA A 128 -8.38 -4.54 -0.66
N PHE A 129 -7.90 -4.48 -1.90
CA PHE A 129 -6.79 -5.31 -2.36
C PHE A 129 -5.51 -5.10 -1.54
N SER A 130 -5.13 -3.84 -1.30
CA SER A 130 -3.94 -3.51 -0.50
C SER A 130 -4.09 -3.96 0.95
N ILE A 131 -5.28 -3.79 1.54
CA ILE A 131 -5.59 -4.27 2.90
C ILE A 131 -5.40 -5.78 2.96
N ILE A 132 -5.95 -6.55 2.02
CA ILE A 132 -5.80 -8.00 2.00
C ILE A 132 -4.31 -8.36 1.97
N ILE A 133 -3.53 -7.77 1.07
CA ILE A 133 -2.11 -8.11 0.91
C ILE A 133 -1.29 -7.77 2.16
N LYS A 134 -1.57 -6.63 2.82
CA LYS A 134 -0.72 -6.10 3.91
C LYS A 134 -1.22 -6.46 5.31
N ALA A 135 -2.52 -6.65 5.49
CA ALA A 135 -3.08 -7.08 6.77
C ALA A 135 -2.79 -8.55 7.08
N LEU A 136 -2.73 -9.43 6.08
CA LEU A 136 -2.47 -10.86 6.30
C LEU A 136 -1.15 -11.10 7.08
N PRO A 137 0.01 -10.55 6.68
CA PRO A 137 1.23 -10.64 7.49
C PRO A 137 1.04 -10.18 8.93
N LEU A 138 0.32 -9.08 9.16
CA LEU A 138 0.12 -8.50 10.49
C LEU A 138 -0.77 -9.38 11.38
N ILE A 139 -1.83 -9.95 10.80
CA ILE A 139 -2.75 -10.85 11.49
C ILE A 139 -2.04 -12.14 11.90
N PHE A 140 -1.36 -12.79 10.94
CA PHE A 140 -0.73 -14.09 11.19
C PHE A 140 0.53 -14.00 12.06
N THR A 141 1.16 -12.83 12.14
CA THR A 141 2.30 -12.59 13.03
C THR A 141 1.93 -11.85 14.30
N TRP A 142 0.65 -11.56 14.57
CA TRP A 142 0.20 -10.75 15.72
C TRP A 142 0.80 -11.21 17.05
N ASN A 143 0.76 -12.53 17.28
CA ASN A 143 1.24 -13.14 18.52
C ASN A 143 2.77 -13.27 18.60
N ASP A 144 3.51 -12.96 17.54
CA ASP A 144 4.97 -12.99 17.52
C ASP A 144 5.61 -11.72 18.11
N PHE A 145 4.85 -10.64 18.27
CA PHE A 145 5.31 -9.35 18.81
C PHE A 145 4.96 -9.16 20.31
N LYS A 146 4.50 -10.20 21.01
CA LYS A 146 4.23 -10.15 22.46
C LYS A 146 5.54 -10.07 23.26
N GLU A 147 5.48 -9.46 24.44
CA GLU A 147 6.64 -9.38 25.34
C GLU A 147 6.83 -10.78 25.92
N PRO A 148 8.07 -11.22 26.15
CA PRO A 148 8.25 -12.21 27.20
C PRO A 148 7.73 -11.56 28.48
N ASN A 149 6.80 -12.21 29.19
CA ASN A 149 6.32 -11.74 30.50
C ASN A 149 7.55 -11.32 31.33
N SER A 150 7.80 -10.02 31.44
CA SER A 150 8.74 -9.50 32.41
C SER A 150 8.02 -9.67 33.73
N LYS A 151 8.27 -10.82 34.37
CA LYS A 151 8.21 -10.88 35.83
C LYS A 151 9.21 -9.82 36.28
N ILE A 152 8.73 -8.60 36.49
CA ILE A 152 9.45 -7.60 37.25
C ILE A 152 9.31 -8.07 38.68
N SER A 153 10.23 -8.93 39.09
CA SER A 153 10.54 -9.19 40.49
C SER A 153 11.62 -8.19 40.88
N THR A 154 11.20 -7.04 41.37
CA THR A 154 11.98 -6.15 42.23
C THR A 154 11.00 -5.37 43.09
#